data_AF-A0A9P7VHA8-F1
#
_entry.id   AF-A0A9P7VHA8-F1
#
_cell.length_a   1.000
_cell.length_b   1.000
_cell.length_c   1.000
_cell.angle_alpha   90.00
_cell.angle_beta   90.00
_cell.angle_gamma   90.00
#
_symmetry.space_group_name_H-M   'P 1'
#
loop_
_entity.id
_entity.type
_entity.pdbx_description
1 polymer ?
#
loop_
_entity_poly.entity_id
_entity_poly.type
_entity_poly.pdbx_seq_one_letter_code
_entity_poly.pdbx_strand_id
1 'polypeptide(L)'
;FTSCSTAGLLAYSTYPWTYTSARTDDRVVVSFSSLPGGSIQNYNFGHTISHEVGHWAGLYHTFEGGCLGSVDYASDTHAEASPAYGCPSGLPLVYNYMDHSYESCVEEFTGGQAVAKTEDMMNNRQRRPLLSSQHRCILR
;
A
#
# COMPACT_ATOMS: atom_id res chain seq x y z
N PHE A 1 -1.18 -13.01 18.11
CA PHE A 1 -2.24 -12.03 17.84
C PHE A 1 -3.49 -12.79 17.51
N THR A 2 -4.50 -12.70 18.36
CA THR A 2 -5.83 -13.24 18.07
C THR A 2 -6.48 -12.27 17.11
N SER A 3 -6.62 -12.65 15.83
CA SER A 3 -7.44 -11.87 14.91
C SER A 3 -8.89 -11.95 15.40
N CYS A 4 -9.44 -10.83 15.86
CA CYS A 4 -10.86 -10.71 16.06
C CYS A 4 -11.48 -10.60 14.65
N SER A 5 -11.91 -11.74 14.13
CA SER A 5 -12.85 -11.91 13.01
C SER A 5 -13.08 -10.69 12.09
N THR A 6 -12.31 -10.61 11.01
CA THR A 6 -12.80 -10.07 9.74
C THR A 6 -12.61 -11.17 8.70
N ALA A 7 -13.68 -11.94 8.46
CA ALA A 7 -13.70 -12.83 7.31
C ALA A 7 -13.40 -12.00 6.05
N GLY A 8 -12.32 -12.34 5.32
CA GLY A 8 -11.94 -11.63 4.09
C GLY A 8 -10.80 -10.61 4.21
N LEU A 9 -10.18 -10.41 5.38
CA LEU A 9 -8.97 -9.58 5.45
C LEU A 9 -7.77 -10.30 4.84
N LEU A 10 -7.21 -9.74 3.76
CA LEU A 10 -6.07 -10.31 3.04
C LEU A 10 -4.73 -9.95 3.70
N ALA A 11 -4.60 -8.72 4.18
CA ALA A 11 -3.39 -8.20 4.80
C ALA A 11 -3.67 -6.92 5.59
N TYR A 12 -2.67 -6.42 6.31
CA TYR A 12 -2.68 -5.08 6.91
C TYR A 12 -1.26 -4.54 7.09
N SER A 13 -1.16 -3.24 7.28
CA SER A 13 0.09 -2.52 7.50
C SER A 13 -0.07 -1.37 8.49
N THR A 14 1.06 -0.90 9.01
CA THR A 14 1.13 0.31 9.85
C THR A 14 1.61 1.51 9.02
N TYR A 15 0.95 2.65 9.18
CA TYR A 15 1.32 3.89 8.50
C TYR A 15 2.61 4.53 9.05
N PRO A 16 3.30 5.40 8.28
CA PRO A 16 4.54 6.04 8.72
C PRO A 16 4.38 6.85 10.02
N TRP A 17 3.23 7.53 10.20
CA TRP A 17 3.00 8.40 11.35
C TRP A 17 2.79 7.66 12.67
N THR A 18 2.56 6.34 12.64
CA THR A 18 2.47 5.53 13.86
C THR A 18 3.83 4.99 14.32
N TYR A 19 4.89 5.14 13.51
CA TYR A 19 6.19 4.57 13.80
C TYR A 19 6.78 5.04 15.13
N THR A 20 6.69 6.35 15.40
CA THR A 20 7.31 6.93 16.61
C THR A 20 6.61 6.50 17.90
N SER A 21 5.29 6.25 17.86
CA SER A 21 4.49 5.84 19.01
C SER A 21 4.40 4.31 19.19
N ALA A 22 4.56 3.53 18.12
CA ALA A 22 4.39 2.08 18.13
C ALA A 22 5.46 1.34 17.29
N ARG A 23 6.74 1.69 17.49
CA ARG A 23 7.86 1.17 16.68
C ARG A 23 7.96 -0.36 16.62
N THR A 24 7.66 -1.07 17.72
CA THR A 24 7.69 -2.54 17.74
C THR A 24 6.58 -3.19 16.93
N ASP A 25 5.54 -2.41 16.59
CA ASP A 25 4.44 -2.85 15.76
C ASP A 25 4.59 -2.48 14.29
N ASP A 26 5.65 -1.75 13.92
CA ASP A 26 5.90 -1.32 12.54
C ASP A 26 6.13 -2.50 11.61
N ARG A 27 5.14 -2.82 10.78
CA ARG A 27 5.16 -4.03 9.95
C ARG A 27 4.14 -3.98 8.81
N VAL A 28 4.33 -4.91 7.89
CA VAL A 28 3.31 -5.41 6.95
C VAL A 28 3.03 -6.86 7.32
N VAL A 29 1.76 -7.24 7.43
CA VAL A 29 1.33 -8.62 7.68
C VAL A 29 0.41 -9.06 6.56
N VAL A 30 0.77 -10.15 5.89
CA VAL A 30 0.03 -10.69 4.74
C VAL A 30 -0.44 -12.10 5.06
N SER A 31 -1.66 -12.43 4.63
CA SER A 31 -2.15 -13.79 4.65
C SER A 31 -1.32 -14.66 3.71
N PHE A 32 -0.80 -15.79 4.19
CA PHE A 32 -0.02 -16.68 3.34
C PHE A 32 -0.82 -17.18 2.12
N SER A 33 -2.15 -17.25 2.24
CA SER A 33 -3.04 -17.69 1.16
C SER A 33 -3.22 -16.65 0.04
N SER A 34 -2.77 -15.40 0.23
CA SER A 34 -2.76 -14.36 -0.81
C SER A 34 -1.38 -14.18 -1.47
N LEU A 35 -0.37 -14.95 -1.05
CA LEU A 35 0.93 -14.97 -1.71
C LEU A 35 0.85 -15.71 -3.06
N PRO A 36 1.84 -15.54 -3.96
CA PRO A 36 1.92 -16.25 -5.24
C PRO A 36 1.66 -17.76 -5.08
N GLY A 37 0.63 -18.27 -5.77
CA GLY A 37 0.23 -19.68 -5.69
C GLY A 37 -0.63 -20.06 -4.49
N GLY A 38 -1.07 -19.07 -3.71
CA GLY A 38 -2.01 -19.23 -2.60
C GLY A 38 -3.44 -19.58 -3.03
N SER A 39 -4.28 -19.91 -2.05
CA SER A 39 -5.64 -20.43 -2.26
C SER A 39 -6.72 -19.35 -2.42
N ILE A 40 -6.41 -18.07 -2.21
CA ILE A 40 -7.39 -16.98 -2.37
C ILE A 40 -7.41 -16.55 -3.83
N GLN A 41 -8.38 -17.05 -4.58
CA GLN A 41 -8.54 -16.73 -5.99
C GLN A 41 -8.66 -15.22 -6.21
N ASN A 42 -8.03 -14.72 -7.29
CA ASN A 42 -7.93 -13.31 -7.68
C ASN A 42 -7.08 -12.42 -6.75
N TYR A 43 -6.54 -12.98 -5.67
CA TYR A 43 -5.66 -12.28 -4.72
C TYR A 43 -4.45 -13.14 -4.36
N ASN A 44 -3.93 -13.92 -5.31
CA ASN A 44 -2.85 -14.90 -5.09
C ASN A 44 -1.69 -14.74 -6.07
N PHE A 45 -1.50 -13.53 -6.61
CA PHE A 45 -0.37 -13.14 -7.47
C PHE A 45 0.67 -12.34 -6.69
N GLY A 46 0.34 -11.96 -5.45
CA GLY A 46 1.24 -11.30 -4.50
C GLY A 46 1.10 -9.78 -4.48
N HIS A 47 0.22 -9.18 -5.28
CA HIS A 47 0.06 -7.72 -5.32
C HIS A 47 -0.55 -7.13 -4.04
N THR A 48 -1.18 -7.96 -3.20
CA THR A 48 -1.60 -7.61 -1.84
C THR A 48 -0.42 -7.06 -1.02
N ILE A 49 0.79 -7.59 -1.19
CA ILE A 49 1.96 -7.04 -0.48
C ILE A 49 2.32 -5.65 -1.00
N SER A 50 2.19 -5.40 -2.30
CA SER A 50 2.46 -4.10 -2.90
C SER A 50 1.48 -3.05 -2.36
N HIS A 51 0.19 -3.39 -2.29
CA HIS A 51 -0.85 -2.56 -1.67
C HIS A 51 -0.47 -2.16 -0.23
N GLU A 52 -0.15 -3.16 0.60
CA GLU A 52 0.21 -2.90 2.00
C GLU A 52 1.53 -2.16 2.17
N VAL A 53 2.50 -2.37 1.27
CA VAL A 53 3.75 -1.59 1.27
C VAL A 53 3.47 -0.14 0.86
N GLY A 54 2.46 0.11 0.00
CA GLY A 54 1.98 1.44 -0.30
C GLY A 54 1.45 2.15 0.95
N HIS A 55 0.55 1.51 1.71
CA HIS A 55 0.08 2.00 3.00
C HIS A 55 1.21 2.19 4.01
N TRP A 56 2.10 1.21 4.11
CA TRP A 56 3.29 1.33 4.93
C TRP A 56 4.08 2.56 4.50
N ALA A 57 4.28 2.83 3.22
CA ALA A 57 4.95 4.04 2.74
C ALA A 57 4.14 5.34 2.92
N GLY A 58 2.88 5.27 3.34
CA GLY A 58 2.01 6.43 3.59
C GLY A 58 1.13 6.80 2.40
N LEU A 59 0.83 5.86 1.50
CA LEU A 59 -0.25 6.00 0.53
C LEU A 59 -1.58 5.60 1.15
N TYR A 60 -2.63 6.30 0.78
CA TYR A 60 -4.00 5.94 1.10
C TYR A 60 -4.63 5.23 -0.09
N HIS A 61 -5.83 4.68 0.10
CA HIS A 61 -6.63 4.22 -1.03
C HIS A 61 -6.96 5.39 -1.97
N THR A 62 -7.06 5.12 -3.27
CA THR A 62 -7.38 6.14 -4.31
C THR A 62 -8.75 6.80 -4.11
N PHE A 63 -9.67 6.08 -3.47
CA PHE A 63 -11.03 6.51 -3.14
C PHE A 63 -11.16 7.10 -1.72
N GLU A 64 -10.10 7.11 -0.93
CA GLU A 64 -10.12 7.70 0.41
C GLU A 64 -10.32 9.22 0.29
N GLY A 65 -11.19 9.80 1.13
CA GLY A 65 -11.61 11.21 1.00
C GLY A 65 -12.68 11.48 -0.08
N GLY A 66 -13.05 10.48 -0.89
CA GLY A 66 -14.11 10.58 -1.90
C GLY A 66 -13.79 11.62 -2.98
N CYS A 67 -14.81 12.07 -3.73
CA CYS A 67 -14.64 13.04 -4.83
C CYS A 67 -14.13 14.43 -4.42
N LEU A 68 -13.93 14.70 -3.13
CA LEU A 68 -13.61 16.04 -2.62
C LEU A 68 -12.10 16.33 -2.58
N GLY A 69 -11.25 15.34 -2.81
CA GLY A 69 -9.82 15.54 -3.01
C GLY A 69 -9.00 14.29 -2.75
N SER A 70 -7.90 14.14 -3.48
CA SER A 70 -6.95 13.06 -3.22
C SER A 70 -6.27 13.27 -1.86
N VAL A 71 -6.17 12.20 -1.09
CA VAL A 71 -5.51 12.17 0.23
C VAL A 71 -4.09 11.59 0.17
N ASP A 72 -3.64 11.11 -0.98
CA ASP A 72 -2.33 10.44 -1.12
C ASP A 72 -1.17 11.41 -1.48
N TYR A 73 -1.51 12.70 -1.65
CA TYR A 73 -0.60 13.80 -2.04
C TYR A 73 0.06 13.61 -3.42
N ALA A 74 -0.48 12.74 -4.26
CA ALA A 74 -0.04 12.55 -5.64
C ALA A 74 -0.87 13.43 -6.58
N SER A 75 -0.22 14.30 -7.35
CA SER A 75 -0.91 15.22 -8.27
C SER A 75 -1.56 14.54 -9.47
N ASP A 76 -1.20 13.29 -9.76
CA ASP A 76 -1.68 12.49 -10.90
C ASP A 76 -2.66 11.38 -10.49
N THR A 77 -3.01 11.28 -9.21
CA THR A 77 -4.05 10.35 -8.73
C THR A 77 -5.35 11.13 -8.60
N HIS A 78 -6.29 10.86 -9.50
CA HIS A 78 -7.62 11.46 -9.45
C HIS A 78 -8.40 10.94 -8.23
N ALA A 79 -9.25 11.79 -7.65
CA ALA A 79 -10.09 11.41 -6.52
C ALA A 79 -11.24 10.48 -6.99
N GLU A 80 -11.43 9.35 -6.31
CA GLU A 80 -12.48 8.39 -6.61
C GLU A 80 -13.55 8.36 -5.52
N ALA A 81 -14.80 8.08 -5.89
CA ALA A 81 -15.90 8.03 -4.93
C ALA A 81 -15.90 6.74 -4.11
N SER A 82 -15.40 5.65 -4.70
CA SER A 82 -15.51 4.29 -4.17
C SER A 82 -14.47 3.37 -4.82
N PRO A 83 -14.10 2.26 -4.16
CA PRO A 83 -13.24 1.24 -4.75
C PRO A 83 -13.84 0.63 -6.02
N ALA A 84 -12.98 0.20 -6.94
CA ALA A 84 -13.35 -0.77 -7.93
C ALA A 84 -13.15 -2.20 -7.41
N TYR A 85 -13.97 -3.14 -7.92
CA TYR A 85 -13.86 -4.56 -7.63
C TYR A 85 -13.84 -5.34 -8.93
N GLY A 86 -13.08 -6.43 -8.96
CA GLY A 86 -12.87 -7.17 -10.20
C GLY A 86 -11.84 -6.50 -11.09
N CYS A 87 -12.02 -6.61 -12.41
CA CYS A 87 -11.23 -5.87 -13.41
C CYS A 87 -12.16 -5.12 -14.37
N PRO A 88 -12.88 -4.10 -13.89
CA PRO A 88 -13.79 -3.33 -14.73
C PRO A 88 -13.00 -2.48 -15.73
N SER A 89 -13.33 -2.59 -17.01
CA SER A 89 -12.70 -1.79 -18.06
C SER A 89 -13.21 -0.36 -18.07
N GLY A 90 -12.31 0.61 -18.28
CA GLY A 90 -12.67 2.01 -18.53
C GLY A 90 -12.94 2.85 -17.28
N LEU A 91 -12.70 2.30 -16.08
CA LEU A 91 -12.60 3.11 -14.87
C LEU A 91 -11.15 3.61 -14.71
N PRO A 92 -10.96 4.87 -14.25
CA PRO A 92 -9.63 5.34 -13.87
C PRO A 92 -9.09 4.47 -12.73
N LEU A 93 -7.76 4.43 -12.58
CA LEU A 93 -7.02 3.84 -11.45
C LEU A 93 -7.32 2.38 -11.05
N VAL A 94 -8.13 1.63 -11.82
CA VAL A 94 -8.34 0.17 -11.64
C VAL A 94 -7.03 -0.63 -11.63
N TYR A 95 -6.02 -0.13 -12.33
CA TYR A 95 -4.71 -0.75 -12.42
C TYR A 95 -3.76 -0.29 -11.28
N ASN A 96 -4.22 0.61 -10.41
CA ASN A 96 -3.43 1.14 -9.31
C ASN A 96 -3.41 0.16 -8.13
N TYR A 97 -2.23 -0.03 -7.52
CA TYR A 97 -2.10 -0.89 -6.34
C TYR A 97 -2.92 -0.43 -5.14
N MET A 98 -3.32 0.84 -5.05
CA MET A 98 -4.07 1.40 -3.93
C MET A 98 -5.60 1.35 -4.12
N ASP A 99 -6.09 0.67 -5.15
CA ASP A 99 -7.52 0.33 -5.31
C ASP A 99 -7.80 -1.11 -4.80
N HIS A 100 -9.05 -1.57 -4.83
CA HIS A 100 -9.48 -2.93 -4.40
C HIS A 100 -9.75 -3.90 -5.57
N SER A 101 -9.31 -3.52 -6.76
CA SER A 101 -9.38 -4.34 -7.97
C SER A 101 -8.64 -5.67 -7.80
N TYR A 102 -8.99 -6.66 -8.64
CA TYR A 102 -8.34 -7.96 -8.60
C TYR A 102 -6.86 -7.87 -8.98
N GLU A 103 -6.07 -8.79 -8.44
CA GLU A 103 -4.64 -8.84 -8.71
C GLU A 103 -4.29 -9.17 -10.17
N SER A 104 -5.27 -9.64 -10.96
CA SER A 104 -5.10 -9.87 -12.39
C SER A 104 -5.08 -8.58 -13.23
N CYS A 105 -5.39 -7.43 -12.65
CA CYS A 105 -5.36 -6.14 -13.35
C CYS A 105 -4.52 -5.07 -12.63
N VAL A 106 -4.36 -5.11 -11.30
CA VAL A 106 -3.47 -4.13 -10.66
C VAL A 106 -2.02 -4.33 -11.09
N GLU A 107 -1.34 -3.25 -11.48
CA GLU A 107 -0.01 -3.32 -12.11
C GLU A 107 0.95 -2.23 -11.61
N GLU A 108 0.46 -1.07 -11.14
CA GLU A 108 1.34 0.07 -10.90
C GLU A 108 0.96 1.00 -9.74
N PHE A 109 1.95 1.75 -9.27
CA PHE A 109 1.75 3.03 -8.60
C PHE A 109 1.88 4.14 -9.64
N THR A 110 1.21 5.27 -9.44
CA THR A 110 1.44 6.42 -10.32
C THR A 110 2.83 7.04 -10.08
N GLY A 111 3.32 7.81 -11.05
CA GLY A 111 4.56 8.55 -10.90
C GLY A 111 4.50 9.56 -9.74
N GLY A 112 3.35 10.23 -9.57
CA GLY A 112 3.11 11.15 -8.47
C GLY A 112 3.09 10.48 -7.11
N GLN A 113 2.55 9.26 -7.00
CA GLN A 113 2.62 8.47 -5.76
C GLN A 113 4.06 8.14 -5.40
N ALA A 114 4.87 7.68 -6.36
CA ALA A 114 6.27 7.37 -6.14
C ALA A 114 7.08 8.61 -5.70
N VAL A 115 6.87 9.75 -6.36
CA VAL A 115 7.53 11.02 -6.01
C VAL A 115 7.10 11.47 -4.61
N ALA A 116 5.79 11.53 -4.34
CA ALA A 116 5.26 11.98 -3.05
C ALA A 116 5.80 11.13 -1.88
N LYS A 117 5.90 9.81 -2.05
CA LYS A 117 6.46 8.93 -1.00
C LYS A 117 7.97 9.05 -0.88
N THR A 118 8.69 9.22 -1.99
CA THR A 118 10.14 9.47 -1.92
C THR A 118 10.43 10.78 -1.19
N GLU A 119 9.70 11.85 -1.51
CA GLU A 119 9.80 13.14 -0.84
C GLU A 119 9.42 13.06 0.65
N ASP A 120 8.32 12.39 1.01
CA ASP A 120 7.95 12.21 2.42
C ASP A 120 9.03 11.40 3.16
N MET A 121 9.57 10.33 2.59
CA MET A 121 10.65 9.55 3.20
C MET A 121 11.94 10.36 3.39
N MET A 122 12.23 11.31 2.50
CA MET A 122 13.38 12.21 2.61
C MET A 122 13.15 13.34 3.62
N ASN A 123 11.95 13.90 3.67
CA ASN A 123 11.64 15.12 4.43
C ASN A 123 11.04 14.84 5.82
N ASN A 124 10.29 13.74 5.97
CA ASN A 124 9.56 13.35 7.17
C ASN A 124 10.31 12.24 7.91
N ARG A 125 10.99 12.61 9.01
CA ARG A 125 12.00 11.76 9.66
C ARG A 125 11.45 10.52 10.38
N GLN A 126 10.16 10.19 10.29
CA GLN A 126 9.57 9.12 11.11
C GLN A 126 10.32 7.81 10.88
N ARG A 127 10.54 7.39 9.63
CA ARG A 127 11.26 6.15 9.29
C ARG A 127 12.67 6.32 8.71
N ARG A 128 13.21 7.53 8.71
CA ARG A 128 14.58 7.82 8.22
C ARG A 128 15.70 6.96 8.82
N PRO A 129 15.65 6.51 10.10
CA PRO A 129 16.65 5.58 10.64
C PRO A 129 16.74 4.23 9.90
N LEU A 130 15.69 3.80 9.20
CA LEU A 130 15.72 2.58 8.37
C LEU A 130 16.58 2.76 7.12
N LEU A 131 16.56 3.95 6.50
CA LEU A 131 17.32 4.27 5.29
C LEU A 131 18.82 4.44 5.56
N SER A 132 19.20 4.99 6.73
CA SER A 132 20.61 5.12 7.12
C SER A 132 21.25 3.79 7.53
N SER A 133 20.45 2.79 7.91
CA SER A 133 20.91 1.43 8.21
C SER A 133 21.30 0.63 6.95
N GLN A 134 20.65 0.91 5.81
CA GLN A 134 20.86 0.15 4.55
C GLN A 134 22.17 0.49 3.83
N HIS A 135 22.85 1.58 4.21
CA HIS A 135 24.14 2.01 3.64
C HIS A 135 25.37 1.40 4.33
N ARG A 136 25.19 0.44 5.26
CA ARG A 136 26.32 -0.34 5.77
C ARG A 136 26.65 -1.46 4.78
N CYS A 137 27.40 -1.14 3.73
CA CYS A 137 28.20 -2.16 3.05
C CYS A 137 29.03 -2.87 4.12
N ILE A 138 28.81 -4.18 4.32
CA ILE A 138 29.77 -5.02 5.03
C ILE A 138 31.01 -5.06 4.12
N LEU A 139 32.02 -4.27 4.47
CA LEU A 139 33.35 -4.45 3.89
C LEU A 139 33.80 -5.87 4.24
N ARG A 140 34.02 -6.69 3.21
CA ARG A 140 34.84 -7.88 3.33
C ARG A 140 36.31 -7.47 3.41
#